data_AF-A0A520ICG0-F1
#
_entry.id   AF-A0A520ICG0-F1
#
_cell.length_a   1.000
_cell.length_b   1.000
_cell.length_c   1.000
_cell.angle_alpha   90.00
_cell.angle_beta   90.00
_cell.angle_gamma   90.00
#
_symmetry.space_group_name_H-M   'P 1'
#
loop_
_entity.id
_entity.type
_entity.pdbx_description
1 polymer ?
#
loop_
_entity_poly.entity_id
_entity_poly.type
_entity_poly.pdbx_seq_one_letter_code
_entity_poly.pdbx_strand_id
1 'polypeptide(L)'
;YAFHFDAVALAGLLREHAVRNGVRHLTDTVSEVLLAEDGAIGGVRTERNGMLDADLYIDCTGFRAELIGKAMKVPFRSCRDVLFCNRAIAAQRPYAKPGDPIASYTISTAQESGWIWDIGLDRRRGIGHVYSSDHSDDETAERVLRGYLGAGGDEAEVRHFKFDAGYREVNWVKNCVAVGLSSGFFEPLEATGIAFAEVSAGMIANLFPWGGDYETSARQFNANMLRRYERALDFIKLHYCISERRDTAFWRDNVADASVPDSLLELLDRWRFRPPNELDIDGQVDIFTDASWQYVLYGMGWKTDLSAKAGALRYAEDARRAFAEVRRQADYAVRNLPSNRDLVTYAQHHHFGARAAA
;
A
#
# COMPACT_ATOMS: atom_id res chain seq x y z
N TYR A 1 -8.87 10.10 -8.76
CA TYR A 1 -9.17 8.66 -8.81
C TYR A 1 -7.87 7.90 -8.95
N ALA A 2 -7.88 6.58 -8.70
CA ALA A 2 -6.75 5.67 -8.92
C ALA A 2 -7.24 4.47 -9.76
N PHE A 3 -6.51 3.35 -9.75
CA PHE A 3 -6.80 2.21 -10.64
C PHE A 3 -6.85 0.88 -9.91
N HIS A 4 -7.72 -0.01 -10.39
CA HIS A 4 -7.61 -1.46 -10.18
C HIS A 4 -7.07 -2.10 -11.46
N PHE A 5 -6.07 -2.96 -11.35
CA PHE A 5 -5.46 -3.62 -12.50
C PHE A 5 -4.86 -4.98 -12.13
N ASP A 6 -4.55 -5.76 -13.16
CA ASP A 6 -3.73 -6.96 -13.02
C ASP A 6 -2.25 -6.57 -12.95
N ALA A 7 -1.63 -6.75 -11.79
CA ALA A 7 -0.24 -6.35 -11.57
C ALA A 7 0.76 -7.08 -12.48
N VAL A 8 0.47 -8.33 -12.90
CA VAL A 8 1.33 -9.09 -13.82
C VAL A 8 1.24 -8.49 -15.22
N ALA A 9 0.04 -8.11 -15.66
CA ALA A 9 -0.15 -7.44 -16.94
C ALA A 9 0.54 -6.07 -16.96
N LEU A 10 0.43 -5.29 -15.88
CA LEU A 10 1.13 -4.00 -15.75
C LEU A 10 2.66 -4.20 -15.79
N ALA A 11 3.20 -5.18 -15.06
CA ALA A 11 4.62 -5.50 -15.09
C ALA A 11 5.11 -5.87 -16.50
N GLY A 12 4.31 -6.62 -17.26
CA GLY A 12 4.58 -6.95 -18.67
C GLY A 12 4.65 -5.71 -19.56
N LEU A 13 3.66 -4.81 -19.43
CA LEU A 13 3.62 -3.53 -20.15
C LEU A 13 4.84 -2.66 -19.83
N LEU A 14 5.18 -2.51 -18.54
CA LEU A 14 6.31 -1.71 -18.10
C LEU A 14 7.65 -2.30 -18.58
N ARG A 15 7.81 -3.62 -18.56
CA ARG A 15 8.97 -4.30 -19.15
C ARG A 15 9.13 -3.97 -20.63
N GLU A 16 8.06 -4.09 -21.42
CA GLU A 16 8.09 -3.78 -22.85
C GLU A 16 8.41 -2.31 -23.13
N HIS A 17 7.87 -1.40 -22.31
CA HIS A 17 8.19 0.01 -22.39
C HIS A 17 9.66 0.29 -22.03
N ALA A 18 10.16 -0.30 -20.95
CA ALA A 18 11.55 -0.12 -20.50
C ALA A 18 12.56 -0.64 -21.52
N VAL A 19 12.33 -1.84 -22.09
CA VAL A 19 13.20 -2.42 -23.12
C VAL A 19 13.25 -1.53 -24.36
N ARG A 20 12.12 -0.96 -24.79
CA ARG A 20 12.10 0.02 -25.90
C ARG A 20 12.90 1.28 -25.61
N ASN A 21 13.03 1.66 -24.35
CA ASN A 21 13.84 2.80 -23.90
C ASN A 21 15.31 2.42 -23.60
N GLY A 22 15.76 1.22 -23.98
CA GLY A 22 17.17 0.82 -23.88
C GLY A 22 17.52 -0.02 -22.65
N VAL A 23 16.56 -0.42 -21.82
CA VAL A 23 16.84 -1.37 -20.72
C VAL A 23 17.18 -2.75 -21.28
N ARG A 24 18.36 -3.28 -20.92
CA ARG A 24 18.73 -4.65 -21.22
C ARG A 24 18.01 -5.61 -20.27
N HIS A 25 17.13 -6.45 -20.82
CA HIS A 25 16.42 -7.47 -20.05
C HIS A 25 17.10 -8.83 -20.15
N LEU A 26 17.49 -9.40 -19.00
CA LEU A 26 18.10 -10.72 -18.88
C LEU A 26 17.19 -11.62 -18.03
N THR A 27 16.84 -12.78 -18.56
CA THR A 27 16.12 -13.81 -17.80
C THR A 27 17.13 -14.84 -17.29
N ASP A 28 17.44 -14.77 -16.00
CA ASP A 28 18.36 -15.70 -15.34
C ASP A 28 18.11 -15.73 -13.83
N THR A 29 18.70 -16.71 -13.15
CA THR A 29 18.69 -16.81 -11.69
C THR A 29 19.99 -16.25 -11.13
N VAL A 30 19.88 -15.33 -10.16
CA VAL A 30 21.03 -14.89 -9.36
C VAL A 30 21.38 -16.01 -8.37
N SER A 31 22.60 -16.53 -8.46
CA SER A 31 23.12 -17.62 -7.62
C SER A 31 23.95 -17.11 -6.45
N GLU A 32 24.60 -15.96 -6.60
CA GLU A 32 25.48 -15.38 -5.57
C GLU A 32 25.56 -13.85 -5.72
N VAL A 33 25.64 -13.14 -4.59
CA VAL A 33 25.97 -11.70 -4.55
C VAL A 33 27.34 -11.56 -3.90
N LEU A 34 28.29 -10.97 -4.63
CA LEU A 34 29.68 -10.85 -4.22
C LEU A 34 29.95 -9.43 -3.73
N LEU A 35 30.57 -9.32 -2.56
CA LEU A 35 30.98 -8.04 -2.00
C LEU A 35 32.43 -7.72 -2.39
N ALA A 36 32.71 -6.46 -2.65
CA ALA A 36 34.06 -5.93 -2.79
C ALA A 36 34.74 -5.78 -1.41
N GLU A 37 36.04 -5.47 -1.39
CA GLU A 37 36.82 -5.31 -0.16
C GLU A 37 36.27 -4.21 0.77
N ASP A 38 35.68 -3.17 0.19
CA ASP A 38 35.05 -2.07 0.93
C ASP A 38 33.65 -2.44 1.47
N GLY A 39 33.13 -3.63 1.17
CA GLY A 39 31.82 -4.11 1.57
C GLY A 39 30.65 -3.61 0.71
N ALA A 40 30.90 -2.92 -0.40
CA ALA A 40 29.89 -2.65 -1.42
C ALA A 40 29.63 -3.92 -2.26
N ILE A 41 28.54 -3.96 -3.02
CA ILE A 41 28.31 -5.05 -3.98
C ILE A 41 29.28 -4.86 -5.14
N GLY A 42 30.13 -5.86 -5.40
CA GLY A 42 31.05 -5.87 -6.54
C GLY A 42 30.51 -6.63 -7.77
N GLY A 43 29.46 -7.43 -7.60
CA GLY A 43 28.84 -8.16 -8.70
C GLY A 43 27.76 -9.14 -8.26
N VAL A 44 26.90 -9.52 -9.19
CA VAL A 44 25.94 -10.62 -9.03
C VAL A 44 26.30 -11.74 -9.99
N ARG A 45 26.52 -12.94 -9.45
CA ARG A 45 26.73 -14.15 -10.25
C ARG A 45 25.37 -14.71 -10.65
N THR A 46 25.26 -15.07 -11.92
CA THR A 46 24.08 -15.68 -12.51
C THR A 46 24.38 -17.09 -12.97
N GLU A 47 23.36 -17.94 -13.10
CA GLU A 47 23.55 -19.33 -13.54
C GLU A 47 24.01 -19.45 -14.99
N ARG A 48 23.58 -18.54 -15.88
CA ARG A 48 23.80 -18.67 -17.34
C ARG A 48 24.53 -17.49 -17.97
N ASN A 49 24.50 -16.30 -17.36
CA ASN A 49 25.11 -15.09 -17.91
C ASN A 49 26.44 -14.72 -17.21
N GLY A 50 26.98 -15.59 -16.37
CA GLY A 50 28.22 -15.35 -15.65
C GLY A 50 28.09 -14.26 -14.60
N MET A 51 29.15 -13.46 -14.43
CA MET A 51 29.20 -12.37 -13.48
C MET A 51 28.68 -11.07 -14.13
N LEU A 52 27.77 -10.38 -13.44
CA LEU A 52 27.25 -9.07 -13.85
C LEU A 52 27.67 -8.01 -12.83
N ASP A 53 28.34 -6.97 -13.28
CA ASP A 53 28.77 -5.82 -12.50
C ASP A 53 27.92 -4.57 -12.82
N ALA A 54 27.83 -3.67 -11.84
CA ALA A 54 27.14 -2.39 -11.93
C ALA A 54 27.63 -1.44 -10.83
N ASP A 55 27.48 -0.14 -11.05
CA ASP A 55 27.81 0.88 -10.04
C ASP A 55 26.73 1.01 -8.96
N LEU A 56 25.48 0.66 -9.27
CA LEU A 56 24.34 0.73 -8.36
C LEU A 56 23.42 -0.48 -8.58
N TYR A 57 23.01 -1.11 -7.48
CA TYR A 57 22.15 -2.28 -7.45
C TYR A 57 20.81 -1.94 -6.79
N ILE A 58 19.71 -2.21 -7.49
CA ILE A 58 18.36 -2.03 -6.95
C ILE A 58 17.79 -3.39 -6.59
N ASP A 59 17.62 -3.66 -5.30
CA ASP A 59 17.03 -4.89 -4.80
C ASP A 59 15.50 -4.84 -4.94
N CYS A 60 14.99 -5.51 -5.98
CA CYS A 60 13.57 -5.77 -6.19
C CYS A 60 13.22 -7.26 -6.00
N THR A 61 14.00 -8.02 -5.22
CA THR A 61 13.92 -9.50 -5.15
C THR A 61 12.79 -10.04 -4.27
N GLY A 62 11.85 -9.16 -3.89
CA GLY A 62 10.71 -9.55 -3.06
C GLY A 62 11.09 -9.71 -1.58
N PHE A 63 10.28 -10.47 -0.84
CA PHE A 63 10.54 -10.82 0.57
C PHE A 63 11.88 -11.54 0.81
N ARG A 64 12.51 -12.09 -0.24
CA ARG A 64 13.84 -12.71 -0.12
C ARG A 64 14.93 -11.70 0.24
N ALA A 65 14.77 -10.43 -0.16
CA ALA A 65 15.72 -9.35 0.06
C ALA A 65 17.18 -9.82 -0.18
N GLU A 66 17.41 -10.43 -1.34
CA GLU A 66 18.62 -11.18 -1.66
C GLU A 66 19.88 -10.31 -1.59
N LEU A 67 19.76 -9.03 -1.94
CA LEU A 67 20.88 -8.09 -1.90
C LEU A 67 20.88 -7.36 -0.55
N ILE A 68 19.86 -6.57 -0.26
CA ILE A 68 19.86 -5.67 0.90
C ILE A 68 19.80 -6.45 2.23
N GLY A 69 19.02 -7.53 2.28
CA GLY A 69 18.84 -8.32 3.49
C GLY A 69 19.92 -9.36 3.67
N LYS A 70 20.19 -10.16 2.64
CA LYS A 70 21.14 -11.28 2.75
C LYS A 70 22.59 -10.90 2.51
N ALA A 71 22.91 -10.15 1.45
CA ALA A 71 24.29 -9.77 1.17
C ALA A 71 24.74 -8.60 2.07
N MET A 72 23.97 -7.52 2.10
CA MET A 72 24.28 -6.30 2.86
C MET A 72 23.93 -6.39 4.35
N LYS A 73 23.28 -7.48 4.78
CA LYS A 73 22.94 -7.77 6.19
C LYS A 73 22.10 -6.70 6.89
N VAL A 74 21.31 -5.93 6.14
CA VAL A 74 20.41 -4.94 6.74
C VAL A 74 19.29 -5.69 7.47
N PRO A 75 19.01 -5.38 8.76
CA PRO A 75 17.96 -6.06 9.53
C PRO A 75 16.56 -5.66 9.05
N PHE A 76 15.59 -6.55 9.29
CA PHE A 76 14.17 -6.30 9.05
C PHE A 76 13.49 -6.06 10.39
N ARG A 77 12.74 -4.97 10.52
CA ARG A 77 11.93 -4.69 11.70
C ARG A 77 10.53 -5.22 11.47
N SER A 78 10.21 -6.33 12.13
CA SER A 78 8.83 -6.79 12.22
C SER A 78 8.00 -5.79 13.02
N CYS A 79 6.76 -5.58 12.58
CA CYS A 79 5.74 -4.76 13.21
C CYS A 79 4.52 -5.61 13.61
N ARG A 80 4.71 -6.93 13.82
CA ARG A 80 3.65 -7.86 14.23
C ARG A 80 3.07 -7.59 15.61
N ASP A 81 3.78 -6.84 16.42
CA ASP A 81 3.32 -6.28 17.70
C ASP A 81 2.27 -5.17 17.51
N VAL A 82 2.22 -4.55 16.34
CA VAL A 82 1.28 -3.48 16.00
C VAL A 82 0.20 -3.96 15.01
N LEU A 83 0.61 -4.60 13.92
CA LEU A 83 -0.26 -5.13 12.86
C LEU A 83 -0.25 -6.66 12.90
N PHE A 84 -1.33 -7.26 13.39
CA PHE A 84 -1.36 -8.70 13.71
C PHE A 84 -1.54 -9.61 12.50
N CYS A 85 -2.09 -9.08 11.40
CA CYS A 85 -2.31 -9.83 10.18
C CYS A 85 -0.99 -10.28 9.56
N ASN A 86 -0.89 -11.57 9.24
CA ASN A 86 0.35 -12.19 8.73
C ASN A 86 0.07 -13.34 7.73
N ARG A 87 -1.19 -13.48 7.32
CA ARG A 87 -1.66 -14.44 6.32
C ARG A 87 -2.62 -13.76 5.36
N ALA A 88 -2.66 -14.26 4.14
CA ALA A 88 -3.73 -13.93 3.20
C ALA A 88 -4.14 -15.16 2.40
N ILE A 89 -5.43 -15.27 2.09
CA ILE A 89 -5.96 -16.24 1.13
C ILE A 89 -6.63 -15.46 0.02
N ALA A 90 -6.18 -15.63 -1.23
CA ALA A 90 -6.72 -14.89 -2.36
C ALA A 90 -7.40 -15.82 -3.37
N ALA A 91 -8.51 -15.36 -3.92
CA ALA A 91 -9.28 -16.00 -4.97
C ALA A 91 -9.56 -15.00 -6.11
N GLN A 92 -9.82 -15.53 -7.29
CA GLN A 92 -10.34 -14.74 -8.42
C GLN A 92 -11.77 -15.16 -8.70
N ARG A 93 -12.65 -14.19 -8.92
CA ARG A 93 -14.07 -14.45 -9.17
C ARG A 93 -14.56 -13.74 -10.42
N PRO A 94 -14.90 -14.46 -11.50
CA PRO A 94 -15.60 -13.87 -12.64
C PRO A 94 -16.92 -13.23 -12.21
N TYR A 95 -17.37 -12.20 -12.93
CA TYR A 95 -18.73 -11.70 -12.78
C TYR A 95 -19.75 -12.77 -13.19
N ALA A 96 -20.95 -12.72 -12.61
CA ALA A 96 -21.99 -13.71 -12.89
C ALA A 96 -22.56 -13.53 -14.30
N LYS A 97 -22.66 -12.28 -14.76
CA LYS A 97 -23.12 -11.95 -16.12
C LYS A 97 -22.22 -10.90 -16.77
N PRO A 98 -22.06 -10.95 -18.11
CA PRO A 98 -21.53 -9.83 -18.86
C PRO A 98 -22.38 -8.58 -18.58
N GLY A 99 -21.75 -7.54 -18.02
CA GLY A 99 -22.42 -6.27 -17.71
C GLY A 99 -22.76 -6.03 -16.24
N ASP A 100 -22.52 -6.99 -15.33
CA ASP A 100 -22.65 -6.74 -13.88
C ASP A 100 -21.88 -5.47 -13.47
N PRO A 101 -22.33 -4.63 -12.52
CA PRO A 101 -21.65 -3.37 -12.22
C PRO A 101 -20.22 -3.57 -11.70
N ILE A 102 -19.31 -2.65 -12.06
CA ILE A 102 -17.98 -2.52 -11.42
C ILE A 102 -18.09 -1.46 -10.32
N ALA A 103 -17.68 -1.80 -9.09
CA ALA A 103 -17.53 -0.81 -8.02
C ALA A 103 -16.42 0.20 -8.37
N SER A 104 -16.61 1.48 -8.07
CA SER A 104 -15.61 2.54 -8.27
C SER A 104 -14.52 2.57 -7.20
N TYR A 105 -14.58 1.68 -6.22
CA TYR A 105 -13.71 1.65 -5.04
C TYR A 105 -13.37 0.20 -4.66
N THR A 106 -12.24 0.04 -3.99
CA THR A 106 -11.91 -1.22 -3.29
C THR A 106 -12.83 -1.35 -2.08
N ILE A 107 -13.37 -2.54 -1.85
CA ILE A 107 -14.19 -2.83 -0.67
C ILE A 107 -13.30 -3.55 0.35
N SER A 108 -13.27 -3.04 1.59
CA SER A 108 -12.68 -3.71 2.74
C SER A 108 -13.79 -4.11 3.71
N THR A 109 -13.98 -5.41 3.92
CA THR A 109 -15.04 -5.95 4.79
C THR A 109 -14.41 -6.63 6.01
N ALA A 110 -14.58 -6.03 7.19
CA ALA A 110 -14.06 -6.55 8.45
C ALA A 110 -14.59 -7.96 8.78
N GLN A 111 -13.70 -8.88 9.15
CA GLN A 111 -13.98 -10.24 9.57
C GLN A 111 -13.68 -10.44 11.07
N GLU A 112 -13.86 -11.65 11.59
CA GLU A 112 -13.59 -11.97 12.99
C GLU A 112 -12.12 -11.86 13.38
N SER A 113 -11.20 -12.15 12.46
CA SER A 113 -9.74 -12.23 12.70
C SER A 113 -8.91 -11.45 11.68
N GLY A 114 -9.51 -10.43 11.05
CA GLY A 114 -8.92 -9.69 9.94
C GLY A 114 -9.98 -9.01 9.06
N TRP A 115 -9.78 -9.01 7.75
CA TRP A 115 -10.68 -8.36 6.78
C TRP A 115 -10.53 -8.95 5.37
N ILE A 116 -11.54 -8.73 4.53
CA ILE A 116 -11.56 -9.17 3.13
C ILE A 116 -11.46 -7.95 2.21
N TRP A 117 -10.49 -7.97 1.28
CA TRP A 117 -10.51 -7.06 0.13
C TRP A 117 -11.39 -7.64 -0.98
N ASP A 118 -12.08 -6.76 -1.70
CA ASP A 118 -12.78 -7.08 -2.96
C ASP A 118 -12.54 -5.96 -3.98
N ILE A 119 -11.79 -6.30 -5.03
CA ILE A 119 -11.28 -5.38 -6.04
C ILE A 119 -11.92 -5.74 -7.38
N GLY A 120 -12.78 -4.87 -7.91
CA GLY A 120 -13.41 -5.03 -9.21
C GLY A 120 -12.50 -4.63 -10.38
N LEU A 121 -12.26 -5.57 -11.31
CA LEU A 121 -11.65 -5.31 -12.63
C LEU A 121 -12.72 -5.43 -13.72
N ASP A 122 -12.31 -5.40 -15.00
CA ASP A 122 -13.20 -5.50 -16.15
C ASP A 122 -13.88 -6.89 -16.25
N ARG A 123 -13.14 -7.99 -16.10
CA ARG A 123 -13.67 -9.36 -16.32
C ARG A 123 -13.97 -10.12 -15.04
N ARG A 124 -13.33 -9.75 -13.94
CA ARG A 124 -13.35 -10.48 -12.68
C ARG A 124 -13.14 -9.55 -11.51
N ARG A 125 -13.38 -10.07 -10.31
CA ARG A 125 -12.98 -9.50 -9.03
C ARG A 125 -11.76 -10.25 -8.49
N GLY A 126 -10.84 -9.52 -7.87
CA GLY A 126 -9.79 -10.09 -7.03
C GLY A 126 -10.22 -9.95 -5.58
N ILE A 127 -10.38 -11.07 -4.88
CA ILE A 127 -10.91 -11.10 -3.52
C ILE A 127 -9.90 -11.82 -2.63
N GLY A 128 -9.68 -11.34 -1.42
CA GLY A 128 -8.82 -12.07 -0.49
C GLY A 128 -9.03 -11.71 0.96
N HIS A 129 -8.88 -12.71 1.82
CA HIS A 129 -9.01 -12.60 3.26
C HIS A 129 -7.62 -12.45 3.88
N VAL A 130 -7.34 -11.29 4.44
CA VAL A 130 -6.15 -11.02 5.26
C VAL A 130 -6.52 -11.32 6.71
N TYR A 131 -5.71 -12.13 7.40
CA TYR A 131 -5.99 -12.51 8.78
C TYR A 131 -4.72 -12.73 9.62
N SER A 132 -4.91 -12.77 10.94
CA SER A 132 -3.87 -13.10 11.89
C SER A 132 -3.90 -14.58 12.25
N SER A 133 -2.78 -15.28 12.02
CA SER A 133 -2.64 -16.69 12.38
C SER A 133 -2.66 -16.96 13.89
N ASP A 134 -2.51 -15.91 14.70
CA ASP A 134 -2.58 -16.02 16.17
C ASP A 134 -4.05 -15.98 16.66
N HIS A 135 -4.99 -15.65 15.77
CA HIS A 135 -6.42 -15.48 16.08
C HIS A 135 -7.34 -16.41 15.28
N SER A 136 -6.88 -17.00 14.19
CA SER A 136 -7.63 -17.95 13.36
C SER A 136 -6.70 -18.88 12.59
N ASP A 137 -7.11 -20.12 12.39
CA ASP A 137 -6.40 -21.10 11.57
C ASP A 137 -6.72 -20.94 10.07
N ASP A 138 -5.85 -21.50 9.23
CA ASP A 138 -5.93 -21.37 7.77
C ASP A 138 -7.25 -21.99 7.22
N GLU A 139 -7.76 -23.06 7.84
CA GLU A 139 -9.01 -23.73 7.44
C GLU A 139 -10.25 -22.86 7.71
N THR A 140 -10.31 -22.23 8.88
CA THR A 140 -11.40 -21.32 9.27
C THR A 140 -11.36 -20.05 8.44
N ALA A 141 -10.17 -19.47 8.23
CA ALA A 141 -10.02 -18.30 7.38
C ALA A 141 -10.43 -18.58 5.92
N GLU A 142 -10.12 -19.78 5.39
CA GLU A 142 -10.56 -20.20 4.05
C GLU A 142 -12.08 -20.34 3.98
N ARG A 143 -12.71 -20.96 4.99
CA ARG A 143 -14.18 -21.09 5.06
C ARG A 143 -14.87 -19.74 5.04
N VAL A 144 -14.34 -18.76 5.77
CA VAL A 144 -14.83 -17.38 5.77
C VAL A 144 -14.74 -16.75 4.37
N LEU A 145 -13.60 -16.91 3.68
CA LEU A 145 -13.44 -16.42 2.31
C LEU A 145 -14.43 -17.09 1.36
N ARG A 146 -14.58 -18.42 1.42
CA ARG A 146 -15.51 -19.18 0.56
C ARG A 146 -16.96 -18.75 0.81
N GLY A 147 -17.34 -18.51 2.06
CA GLY A 147 -18.62 -17.92 2.42
C GLY A 147 -18.83 -16.53 1.79
N TYR A 148 -17.83 -15.66 1.83
CA TYR A 148 -17.87 -14.33 1.20
C TYR A 148 -18.01 -14.41 -0.33
N LEU A 149 -17.38 -15.40 -0.99
CA LEU A 149 -17.49 -15.62 -2.43
C LEU A 149 -18.92 -16.03 -2.87
N GLY A 150 -19.73 -16.58 -1.95
CA GLY A 150 -21.10 -17.00 -2.20
C GLY A 150 -21.20 -18.26 -3.07
N ALA A 151 -22.22 -18.32 -3.93
CA ALA A 151 -22.51 -19.50 -4.75
C ALA A 151 -21.30 -19.90 -5.62
N GLY A 152 -20.84 -21.15 -5.49
CA GLY A 152 -19.63 -21.66 -6.18
C GLY A 152 -18.31 -21.19 -5.54
N GLY A 153 -18.35 -20.64 -4.32
CA GLY A 153 -17.16 -20.32 -3.54
C GLY A 153 -16.36 -21.56 -3.13
N ASP A 154 -17.03 -22.70 -2.92
CA ASP A 154 -16.40 -23.97 -2.53
C ASP A 154 -15.48 -24.55 -3.62
N GLU A 155 -15.76 -24.27 -4.88
CA GLU A 155 -14.98 -24.73 -6.03
C GLU A 155 -13.89 -23.74 -6.46
N ALA A 156 -13.83 -22.56 -5.85
CA ALA A 156 -12.86 -21.54 -6.22
C ALA A 156 -11.43 -22.00 -5.90
N GLU A 157 -10.52 -21.84 -6.87
CA GLU A 157 -9.09 -21.95 -6.61
C GLU A 157 -8.63 -20.80 -5.71
N VAL A 158 -7.98 -21.17 -4.61
CA VAL A 158 -7.44 -20.24 -3.62
C VAL A 158 -5.93 -20.37 -3.54
N ARG A 159 -5.25 -19.26 -3.25
CA ARG A 159 -3.81 -19.22 -2.99
C ARG A 159 -3.56 -18.67 -1.60
N HIS A 160 -2.76 -19.41 -0.84
CA HIS A 160 -2.36 -19.05 0.52
C HIS A 160 -1.02 -18.32 0.51
N PHE A 161 -0.93 -17.25 1.29
CA PHE A 161 0.25 -16.42 1.43
C PHE A 161 0.59 -16.24 2.91
N LYS A 162 1.88 -16.25 3.22
CA LYS A 162 2.42 -15.89 4.52
C LYS A 162 3.29 -14.64 4.35
N PHE A 163 3.17 -13.70 5.26
CA PHE A 163 4.00 -12.49 5.27
C PHE A 163 4.31 -12.07 6.70
N ASP A 164 5.31 -11.21 6.84
CA ASP A 164 5.64 -10.53 8.09
C ASP A 164 5.46 -9.04 7.84
N ALA A 165 4.51 -8.41 8.52
CA ALA A 165 4.28 -6.98 8.41
C ALA A 165 5.49 -6.26 9.02
N GLY A 166 6.12 -5.34 8.27
CA GLY A 166 7.33 -4.69 8.72
C GLY A 166 8.12 -4.04 7.60
N TYR A 167 9.25 -3.44 7.96
CA TYR A 167 10.09 -2.71 7.03
C TYR A 167 11.54 -2.65 7.49
N ARG A 168 12.42 -2.19 6.62
CA ARG A 168 13.81 -1.87 6.96
C ARG A 168 13.90 -0.39 7.28
N GLU A 169 14.52 -0.07 8.41
CA GLU A 169 14.76 1.33 8.79
C GLU A 169 15.83 1.97 7.90
N VAL A 170 16.67 1.15 7.29
CA VAL A 170 17.68 1.55 6.30
C VAL A 170 17.38 0.84 4.99
N ASN A 171 17.13 1.59 3.92
CA ASN A 171 16.75 1.07 2.61
C ASN A 171 17.81 1.31 1.54
N TRP A 172 18.79 2.19 1.79
CA TRP A 172 19.94 2.42 0.94
C TRP A 172 21.22 2.29 1.78
N VAL A 173 22.08 1.34 1.42
CA VAL A 173 23.42 1.15 2.02
C VAL A 173 24.44 1.00 0.90
N LYS A 174 25.48 1.84 0.91
CA LYS A 174 26.52 1.86 -0.13
C LYS A 174 25.88 1.95 -1.53
N ASN A 175 26.17 1.01 -2.42
CA ASN A 175 25.61 0.94 -3.75
C ASN A 175 24.38 0.00 -3.87
N CYS A 176 23.71 -0.33 -2.77
CA CYS A 176 22.50 -1.16 -2.77
C CYS A 176 21.29 -0.39 -2.24
N VAL A 177 20.19 -0.38 -3.01
CA VAL A 177 18.92 0.27 -2.64
C VAL A 177 17.78 -0.73 -2.72
N ALA A 178 16.97 -0.84 -1.67
CA ALA A 178 15.79 -1.69 -1.62
C ALA A 178 14.55 -0.98 -2.16
N VAL A 179 13.78 -1.66 -3.01
CA VAL A 179 12.51 -1.16 -3.56
C VAL A 179 11.43 -2.25 -3.51
N GLY A 180 10.23 -1.86 -3.09
CA GLY A 180 9.10 -2.79 -2.96
C GLY A 180 9.27 -3.73 -1.77
N LEU A 181 8.92 -5.01 -1.94
CA LEU A 181 8.85 -5.96 -0.82
C LEU A 181 10.22 -6.30 -0.18
N SER A 182 11.34 -5.95 -0.82
CA SER A 182 12.68 -6.08 -0.23
C SER A 182 12.96 -5.00 0.83
N SER A 183 12.26 -3.87 0.72
CA SER A 183 12.31 -2.70 1.61
C SER A 183 11.32 -2.86 2.78
N GLY A 184 10.08 -3.24 2.48
CA GLY A 184 9.05 -3.43 3.51
C GLY A 184 7.69 -3.77 2.93
N PHE A 185 6.80 -4.27 3.77
CA PHE A 185 5.45 -4.64 3.41
C PHE A 185 4.51 -4.53 4.61
N PHE A 186 3.34 -3.94 4.36
CA PHE A 186 2.19 -4.06 5.24
C PHE A 186 1.05 -4.73 4.48
N GLU A 187 0.04 -5.17 5.21
CA GLU A 187 -1.21 -5.60 4.62
C GLU A 187 -1.80 -4.54 3.66
N PRO A 188 -2.47 -4.94 2.57
CA PRO A 188 -2.89 -4.03 1.51
C PRO A 188 -4.14 -3.21 1.86
N LEU A 189 -4.36 -2.88 3.14
CA LEU A 189 -5.57 -2.18 3.62
C LEU A 189 -5.75 -0.81 2.95
N GLU A 190 -4.64 -0.12 2.69
CA GLU A 190 -4.59 1.20 2.05
C GLU A 190 -3.73 1.22 0.78
N ALA A 191 -3.61 0.06 0.12
CA ALA A 191 -2.92 -0.11 -1.17
C ALA A 191 -1.50 0.49 -1.27
N THR A 192 -0.74 0.50 -0.17
CA THR A 192 0.54 1.22 -0.05
C THR A 192 1.69 0.61 -0.87
N GLY A 193 1.62 -0.69 -1.22
CA GLY A 193 2.76 -1.41 -1.81
C GLY A 193 3.31 -0.79 -3.09
N ILE A 194 2.43 -0.42 -4.03
CA ILE A 194 2.86 0.21 -5.30
C ILE A 194 3.28 1.66 -5.07
N ALA A 195 2.57 2.41 -4.21
CA ALA A 195 2.94 3.78 -3.85
C ALA A 195 4.36 3.86 -3.27
N PHE A 196 4.74 2.95 -2.38
CA PHE A 196 6.11 2.87 -1.86
C PHE A 196 7.15 2.59 -2.96
N ALA A 197 6.83 1.71 -3.92
CA ALA A 197 7.72 1.43 -5.04
C ALA A 197 7.90 2.65 -5.95
N GLU A 198 6.81 3.37 -6.27
CA GLU A 198 6.83 4.60 -7.07
C GLU A 198 7.63 5.71 -6.40
N VAL A 199 7.36 5.96 -5.11
CA VAL A 199 8.11 6.95 -4.31
C VAL A 199 9.59 6.60 -4.26
N SER A 200 9.93 5.34 -4.00
CA SER A 200 11.33 4.90 -3.94
C SER A 200 12.03 5.11 -5.28
N ALA A 201 11.41 4.71 -6.39
CA ALA A 201 11.95 4.90 -7.74
C ALA A 201 12.17 6.39 -8.06
N GLY A 202 11.19 7.24 -7.75
CA GLY A 202 11.30 8.69 -7.93
C GLY A 202 12.40 9.31 -7.08
N MET A 203 12.53 8.89 -5.81
CA MET A 203 13.60 9.35 -4.92
C MET A 203 14.98 8.89 -5.39
N ILE A 204 15.14 7.65 -5.85
CA ILE A 204 16.39 7.16 -6.42
C ILE A 204 16.81 7.99 -7.64
N ALA A 205 15.87 8.31 -8.53
CA ALA A 205 16.15 9.12 -9.71
C ALA A 205 16.61 10.55 -9.34
N ASN A 206 16.00 11.17 -8.33
CA ASN A 206 16.35 12.53 -7.90
C ASN A 206 17.58 12.61 -6.99
N LEU A 207 17.83 11.55 -6.22
CA LEU A 207 19.00 11.42 -5.34
C LEU A 207 20.12 10.61 -6.02
N PHE A 208 20.08 10.43 -7.34
CA PHE A 208 21.08 9.64 -8.04
C PHE A 208 22.48 10.24 -7.77
N PRO A 209 23.47 9.43 -7.33
CA PRO A 209 24.74 9.93 -6.84
C PRO A 209 25.69 10.28 -7.99
N TRP A 210 25.36 11.30 -8.78
CA TRP A 210 26.15 11.73 -9.95
C TRP A 210 27.61 12.07 -9.61
N GLY A 211 27.86 12.54 -8.39
CA GLY A 211 29.21 12.84 -7.89
C GLY A 211 29.95 11.64 -7.28
N GLY A 212 29.36 10.43 -7.31
CA GLY A 212 29.93 9.22 -6.71
C GLY A 212 29.77 9.10 -5.19
N ASP A 213 29.22 10.11 -4.52
CA ASP A 213 28.90 10.05 -3.09
C ASP A 213 27.52 9.41 -2.86
N TYR A 214 27.53 8.10 -2.64
CA TYR A 214 26.33 7.34 -2.29
C TYR A 214 25.82 7.66 -0.89
N GLU A 215 26.68 8.07 0.05
CA GLU A 215 26.31 8.19 1.46
C GLU A 215 25.39 9.38 1.70
N THR A 216 25.67 10.52 1.06
CA THR A 216 24.80 11.71 1.14
C THR A 216 23.40 11.42 0.59
N SER A 217 23.31 10.78 -0.58
CA SER A 217 22.04 10.34 -1.17
C SER A 217 21.30 9.34 -0.28
N ALA A 218 22.01 8.32 0.21
CA ALA A 218 21.45 7.29 1.07
C ALA A 218 20.87 7.87 2.36
N ARG A 219 21.55 8.83 2.99
CA ARG A 219 21.11 9.46 4.24
C ARG A 219 19.75 10.14 4.09
N GLN A 220 19.59 10.94 3.05
CA GLN A 220 18.32 11.61 2.77
C GLN A 220 17.24 10.60 2.37
N PHE A 221 17.58 9.62 1.53
CA PHE A 221 16.66 8.55 1.14
C PHE A 221 16.13 7.79 2.36
N ASN A 222 17.02 7.34 3.24
CA ASN A 222 16.68 6.57 4.43
C ASN A 222 15.81 7.36 5.41
N ALA A 223 16.14 8.63 5.70
CA ALA A 223 15.33 9.47 6.58
C ALA A 223 13.89 9.65 6.05
N ASN A 224 13.76 9.85 4.75
CA ASN A 224 12.49 10.02 4.07
C ASN A 224 11.66 8.73 3.99
N MET A 225 12.31 7.57 3.80
CA MET A 225 11.63 6.28 3.77
C MET A 225 11.23 5.80 5.16
N LEU A 226 12.09 5.99 6.17
CA LEU A 226 11.79 5.66 7.56
C LEU A 226 10.52 6.38 8.03
N ARG A 227 10.46 7.72 7.84
CA ARG A 227 9.27 8.50 8.20
C ARG A 227 8.01 7.99 7.52
N ARG A 228 8.09 7.66 6.22
CA ARG A 228 6.95 7.12 5.46
C ARG A 228 6.46 5.79 6.01
N TYR A 229 7.37 4.89 6.37
CA TYR A 229 7.01 3.60 6.96
C TYR A 229 6.39 3.76 8.34
N GLU A 230 6.98 4.59 9.21
CA GLU A 230 6.43 4.88 10.53
C GLU A 230 5.03 5.50 10.44
N ARG A 231 4.84 6.50 9.57
CA ARG A 231 3.54 7.14 9.38
C ARG A 231 2.51 6.21 8.74
N ALA A 232 2.91 5.34 7.81
CA ALA A 232 2.03 4.33 7.23
C ALA A 232 1.63 3.26 8.27
N LEU A 233 2.54 2.88 9.17
CA LEU A 233 2.23 1.98 10.28
C LEU A 233 1.17 2.58 11.20
N ASP A 234 1.34 3.85 11.60
CA ASP A 234 0.34 4.58 12.38
C ASP A 234 -1.01 4.63 11.65
N PHE A 235 -1.01 4.96 10.35
CA PHE A 235 -2.24 5.12 9.58
C PHE A 235 -3.00 3.80 9.42
N ILE A 236 -2.30 2.70 9.15
CA ILE A 236 -2.93 1.38 9.07
C ILE A 236 -3.44 0.97 10.45
N LYS A 237 -2.66 1.18 11.53
CA LYS A 237 -3.10 0.85 12.89
C LYS A 237 -4.34 1.65 13.32
N LEU A 238 -4.49 2.90 12.88
CA LEU A 238 -5.66 3.72 13.16
C LEU A 238 -6.98 2.98 12.85
N HIS A 239 -7.04 2.28 11.72
CA HIS A 239 -8.21 1.51 11.28
C HIS A 239 -8.62 0.41 12.26
N TYR A 240 -7.66 -0.09 13.05
CA TYR A 240 -7.88 -1.14 14.01
C TYR A 240 -8.14 -0.58 15.41
N CYS A 241 -7.31 0.35 15.87
CA CYS A 241 -7.30 0.77 17.28
C CYS A 241 -8.49 1.66 17.67
N ILE A 242 -9.14 2.33 16.71
CA ILE A 242 -10.35 3.15 16.99
C ILE A 242 -11.65 2.41 16.69
N SER A 243 -11.59 1.17 16.20
CA SER A 243 -12.79 0.35 15.97
C SER A 243 -13.58 0.19 17.28
N GLU A 244 -14.90 0.17 17.19
CA GLU A 244 -15.77 -0.14 18.34
C GLU A 244 -16.02 -1.65 18.52
N ARG A 245 -15.53 -2.50 17.59
CA ARG A 245 -15.68 -3.95 17.68
C ARG A 245 -14.93 -4.51 18.89
N ARG A 246 -15.61 -5.34 19.69
CA ARG A 246 -15.04 -6.04 20.86
C ARG A 246 -15.46 -7.51 20.92
N ASP A 247 -16.08 -7.98 19.84
CA ASP A 247 -16.73 -9.28 19.73
C ASP A 247 -15.74 -10.44 19.68
N THR A 248 -14.54 -10.24 19.13
CA THR A 248 -13.49 -11.28 19.03
C THR A 248 -12.21 -10.87 19.75
N ALA A 249 -11.32 -11.85 20.00
CA ALA A 249 -10.00 -11.57 20.58
C ALA A 249 -9.20 -10.61 19.70
N PHE A 250 -9.19 -10.84 18.38
CA PHE A 250 -8.51 -9.98 17.40
C PHE A 250 -8.89 -8.50 17.52
N TRP A 251 -10.18 -8.19 17.66
CA TRP A 251 -10.64 -6.80 17.79
C TRP A 251 -10.38 -6.22 19.18
N ARG A 252 -10.42 -7.04 20.25
CA ARG A 252 -10.06 -6.59 21.61
C ARG A 252 -8.56 -6.29 21.73
N ASP A 253 -7.72 -7.14 21.15
CA ASP A 253 -6.26 -6.99 21.23
C ASP A 253 -5.79 -5.79 20.40
N ASN A 254 -6.46 -5.50 19.28
CA ASN A 254 -6.11 -4.37 18.40
C ASN A 254 -6.33 -2.98 19.01
N VAL A 255 -7.19 -2.88 20.02
CA VAL A 255 -7.47 -1.63 20.73
C VAL A 255 -6.70 -1.51 22.04
N ALA A 256 -5.94 -2.53 22.43
CA ALA A 256 -5.10 -2.45 23.61
C ALA A 256 -3.95 -1.48 23.35
N ASP A 257 -3.74 -0.51 24.26
CA ASP A 257 -2.72 0.53 24.14
C ASP A 257 -1.33 -0.03 23.84
N ALA A 258 -0.99 -1.20 24.41
CA ALA A 258 0.28 -1.88 24.18
C ALA A 258 0.54 -2.30 22.71
N SER A 259 -0.49 -2.32 21.87
CA SER A 259 -0.38 -2.61 20.43
C SER A 259 -0.39 -1.36 19.54
N VAL A 260 -0.53 -0.17 20.14
CA VAL A 260 -0.66 1.10 19.43
C VAL A 260 0.66 1.87 19.53
N PRO A 261 1.27 2.32 18.42
CA PRO A 261 2.48 3.13 18.48
C PRO A 261 2.26 4.42 19.28
N ASP A 262 3.25 4.81 20.08
CA ASP A 262 3.22 6.07 20.84
C ASP A 262 2.96 7.29 19.95
N SER A 263 3.53 7.29 18.74
CA SER A 263 3.31 8.31 17.71
C SER A 263 1.83 8.47 17.34
N LEU A 264 1.09 7.37 17.25
CA LEU A 264 -0.34 7.40 16.98
C LEU A 264 -1.14 7.80 18.21
N LEU A 265 -0.76 7.34 19.41
CA LEU A 265 -1.41 7.76 20.67
C LEU A 265 -1.31 9.28 20.87
N GLU A 266 -0.15 9.88 20.61
CA GLU A 266 0.02 11.34 20.66
C GLU A 266 -0.86 12.08 19.65
N LEU A 267 -1.01 11.55 18.44
CA LEU A 267 -1.90 12.13 17.43
C LEU A 267 -3.36 12.06 17.87
N LEU A 268 -3.80 10.88 18.34
CA LEU A 268 -5.16 10.70 18.86
C LEU A 268 -5.42 11.63 20.05
N ASP A 269 -4.46 11.80 20.96
CA ASP A 269 -4.53 12.73 22.10
C ASP A 269 -4.84 14.16 21.65
N ARG A 270 -4.08 14.66 20.66
CA ARG A 270 -4.30 15.98 20.05
C ARG A 270 -5.65 16.05 19.34
N TRP A 271 -6.03 14.99 18.64
CA TRP A 271 -7.24 14.95 17.82
C TRP A 271 -8.55 14.83 18.61
N ARG A 272 -8.46 14.63 19.93
CA ARG A 272 -9.59 14.86 20.85
C ARG A 272 -10.05 16.32 20.84
N PHE A 273 -9.18 17.28 20.55
CA PHE A 273 -9.45 18.72 20.73
C PHE A 273 -9.19 19.59 19.47
N ARG A 274 -8.84 18.97 18.34
CA ARG A 274 -8.78 19.61 17.01
C ARG A 274 -8.76 18.55 15.91
N PRO A 275 -9.20 18.84 14.67
CA PRO A 275 -9.02 17.90 13.57
C PRO A 275 -7.54 17.70 13.20
N PRO A 276 -7.19 16.56 12.56
CA PRO A 276 -5.93 16.41 11.83
C PRO A 276 -5.76 17.54 10.82
N ASN A 277 -4.54 18.05 10.67
CA ASN A 277 -4.21 19.11 9.73
C ASN A 277 -2.72 19.05 9.32
N GLU A 278 -2.28 20.02 8.53
CA GLU A 278 -0.93 20.12 7.98
C GLU A 278 0.20 20.29 9.02
N LEU A 279 -0.13 20.56 10.29
CA LEU A 279 0.85 20.60 11.37
C LEU A 279 1.22 19.20 11.88
N ASP A 280 0.34 18.22 11.69
CA ASP A 280 0.57 16.83 12.08
C ASP A 280 1.15 15.99 10.93
N ILE A 281 0.76 16.34 9.70
CA ILE A 281 1.00 15.56 8.49
C ILE A 281 1.79 16.40 7.49
N ASP A 282 2.98 15.93 7.14
CA ASP A 282 3.85 16.59 6.16
C ASP A 282 3.56 16.03 4.78
N GLY A 283 2.73 16.71 3.99
CA GLY A 283 2.37 16.26 2.64
C GLY A 283 3.52 16.17 1.63
N GLN A 284 4.74 16.61 1.97
CA GLN A 284 5.95 16.39 1.14
C GLN A 284 6.62 15.04 1.43
N VAL A 285 6.39 14.49 2.62
CA VAL A 285 7.01 13.24 3.06
C VAL A 285 5.97 12.14 3.19
N ASP A 286 4.86 12.39 3.86
CA ASP A 286 3.84 11.38 4.16
C ASP A 286 3.09 10.93 2.90
N ILE A 287 2.74 9.64 2.85
CA ILE A 287 1.96 9.05 1.74
C ILE A 287 0.49 9.46 1.83
N PHE A 288 0.00 9.65 3.05
CA PHE A 288 -1.38 9.97 3.35
C PHE A 288 -1.49 11.43 3.76
N THR A 289 -2.42 12.17 3.16
CA THR A 289 -2.68 13.57 3.51
C THR A 289 -3.52 13.67 4.78
N ASP A 290 -3.57 14.85 5.38
CA ASP A 290 -4.46 15.15 6.51
C ASP A 290 -5.93 14.79 6.23
N ALA A 291 -6.39 14.96 4.99
CA ALA A 291 -7.72 14.54 4.57
C ALA A 291 -7.92 13.01 4.69
N SER A 292 -6.91 12.19 4.34
CA SER A 292 -6.96 10.73 4.53
C SER A 292 -7.18 10.36 6.00
N TRP A 293 -6.44 11.01 6.91
CA TRP A 293 -6.61 10.85 8.36
C TRP A 293 -8.02 11.24 8.82
N GLN A 294 -8.54 12.38 8.34
CA GLN A 294 -9.91 12.81 8.66
C GLN A 294 -10.97 11.81 8.17
N TYR A 295 -10.81 11.24 6.97
CA TYR A 295 -11.78 10.28 6.42
C TYR A 295 -11.88 9.02 7.29
N VAL A 296 -10.74 8.44 7.70
CA VAL A 296 -10.74 7.24 8.55
C VAL A 296 -11.24 7.58 9.94
N LEU A 297 -10.67 8.62 10.57
CA LEU A 297 -10.98 9.01 11.94
C LEU A 297 -12.49 9.28 12.11
N TYR A 298 -13.07 10.13 11.26
CA TYR A 298 -14.47 10.51 11.36
C TYR A 298 -15.42 9.50 10.70
N GLY A 299 -14.97 8.78 9.68
CA GLY A 299 -15.72 7.67 9.08
C GLY A 299 -15.94 6.53 10.06
N MET A 300 -14.99 6.29 10.97
CA MET A 300 -15.08 5.31 12.06
C MET A 300 -15.71 5.87 13.33
N GLY A 301 -16.28 7.08 13.28
CA GLY A 301 -17.12 7.61 14.36
C GLY A 301 -16.39 8.36 15.48
N TRP A 302 -15.06 8.55 15.39
CA TRP A 302 -14.29 9.32 16.36
C TRP A 302 -14.88 10.72 16.58
N LYS A 303 -14.84 11.19 17.83
CA LYS A 303 -15.39 12.49 18.21
C LYS A 303 -14.26 13.43 18.62
N THR A 304 -14.13 14.52 17.88
CA THR A 304 -13.32 15.68 18.28
C THR A 304 -14.21 16.67 19.03
N ASP A 305 -13.86 16.98 20.27
CA ASP A 305 -14.51 18.03 21.05
C ASP A 305 -13.98 19.41 20.62
N LEU A 306 -14.88 20.19 20.01
CA LEU A 306 -14.61 21.56 19.57
C LEU A 306 -15.32 22.61 20.43
N SER A 307 -15.95 22.22 21.55
CA SER A 307 -16.75 23.10 22.40
C SER A 307 -15.96 24.32 22.88
N ALA A 308 -14.73 24.11 23.35
CA ALA A 308 -13.84 25.18 23.80
C ALA A 308 -13.44 26.16 22.67
N LYS A 309 -13.51 25.74 21.40
CA LYS A 309 -13.19 26.55 20.22
C LYS A 309 -14.40 27.07 19.47
N ALA A 310 -15.63 26.80 19.94
CA ALA A 310 -16.84 27.16 19.21
C ALA A 310 -16.90 28.64 18.84
N GLY A 311 -16.46 29.54 19.74
CA GLY A 311 -16.40 30.98 19.50
C GLY A 311 -15.37 31.43 18.45
N ALA A 312 -14.37 30.60 18.13
CA ALA A 312 -13.36 30.89 17.11
C ALA A 312 -13.79 30.45 15.69
N LEU A 313 -14.82 29.62 15.57
CA LEU A 313 -15.33 29.08 14.30
C LEU A 313 -16.24 30.09 13.58
N ARG A 314 -15.68 31.24 13.18
CA ARG A 314 -16.43 32.39 12.64
C ARG A 314 -17.00 32.23 11.22
N TYR A 315 -16.60 31.20 10.49
CA TYR A 315 -16.94 31.00 9.06
C TYR A 315 -18.05 29.96 8.85
N ALA A 316 -18.99 29.83 9.78
CA ALA A 316 -20.03 28.81 9.73
C ALA A 316 -20.94 28.93 8.47
N GLU A 317 -21.24 30.16 8.03
CA GLU A 317 -22.04 30.38 6.83
C GLU A 317 -21.30 29.99 5.55
N ASP A 318 -20.02 30.34 5.45
CA ASP A 318 -19.16 29.97 4.33
C ASP A 318 -19.05 28.45 4.22
N ALA A 319 -18.86 27.76 5.35
CA ALA A 319 -18.84 26.31 5.41
C ALA A 319 -20.18 25.69 4.94
N ARG A 320 -21.33 26.23 5.38
CA ARG A 320 -22.64 25.75 4.91
C ARG A 320 -22.82 25.91 3.39
N ARG A 321 -22.32 27.01 2.81
CA ARG A 321 -22.34 27.23 1.36
C ARG A 321 -21.44 26.24 0.64
N ALA A 322 -20.23 26.00 1.14
CA ALA A 322 -19.34 24.98 0.60
C ALA A 322 -19.96 23.58 0.63
N PHE A 323 -20.62 23.19 1.72
CA PHE A 323 -21.35 21.91 1.78
C PHE A 323 -22.52 21.83 0.78
N ALA A 324 -23.23 22.94 0.55
CA ALA A 324 -24.30 22.98 -0.44
C ALA A 324 -23.75 22.86 -1.88
N GLU A 325 -22.59 23.46 -2.14
CA GLU A 325 -21.87 23.33 -3.41
C GLU A 325 -21.48 21.88 -3.68
N VAL A 326 -20.84 21.21 -2.70
CA VAL A 326 -20.44 19.79 -2.82
C VAL A 326 -21.64 18.90 -3.13
N ARG A 327 -22.78 19.11 -2.45
CA ARG A 327 -24.02 18.36 -2.74
C ARG A 327 -24.51 18.59 -4.17
N ARG A 328 -24.53 19.85 -4.64
CA ARG A 328 -24.96 20.16 -6.00
C ARG A 328 -24.06 19.51 -7.05
N GLN A 329 -22.74 19.54 -6.83
CA GLN A 329 -21.76 18.91 -7.72
C GLN A 329 -21.91 17.38 -7.73
N ALA A 330 -22.14 16.76 -6.56
CA ALA A 330 -22.40 15.33 -6.46
C ALA A 330 -23.68 14.92 -7.20
N ASP A 331 -24.80 15.64 -7.01
CA ASP A 331 -26.06 15.38 -7.70
C ASP A 331 -25.92 15.50 -9.22
N TYR A 332 -25.16 16.52 -9.67
CA TYR A 332 -24.85 16.68 -11.08
C TYR A 332 -24.02 15.51 -11.61
N ALA A 333 -22.97 15.10 -10.89
CA ALA A 333 -22.11 13.99 -11.29
C ALA A 333 -22.88 12.67 -11.38
N VAL A 334 -23.71 12.33 -10.38
CA VAL A 334 -24.52 11.09 -10.37
C VAL A 334 -25.48 11.02 -11.55
N ARG A 335 -26.03 12.16 -11.98
CA ARG A 335 -26.97 12.19 -13.12
C ARG A 335 -26.30 12.10 -14.49
N ASN A 336 -25.05 12.52 -14.61
CA ASN A 336 -24.41 12.74 -15.91
C ASN A 336 -23.22 11.82 -16.19
N LEU A 337 -22.60 11.23 -15.18
CA LEU A 337 -21.47 10.33 -15.38
C LEU A 337 -21.93 8.92 -15.77
N PRO A 338 -21.21 8.24 -16.68
CA PRO A 338 -21.49 6.86 -17.02
C PRO A 338 -21.19 5.94 -15.83
N SER A 339 -21.73 4.73 -15.85
CA SER A 339 -21.29 3.69 -14.91
C SER A 339 -19.82 3.33 -15.17
N ASN A 340 -19.12 2.80 -14.16
CA ASN A 340 -17.75 2.31 -14.36
C ASN A 340 -17.67 1.22 -15.43
N ARG A 341 -18.70 0.37 -15.52
CA ARG A 341 -18.80 -0.68 -16.54
C ARG A 341 -18.80 -0.08 -17.94
N ASP A 342 -19.67 0.91 -18.17
CA ASP A 342 -19.79 1.58 -19.46
C ASP A 342 -18.50 2.34 -19.82
N LEU A 343 -17.90 3.02 -18.85
CA LEU A 343 -16.66 3.76 -19.06
C LEU A 343 -15.49 2.84 -19.42
N VAL A 344 -15.35 1.71 -18.72
CA VAL A 344 -14.30 0.71 -19.02
C VAL A 344 -14.52 0.07 -20.39
N THR A 345 -15.77 -0.30 -20.73
CA THR A 345 -16.10 -0.82 -22.05
C THR A 345 -15.81 0.21 -23.15
N TYR A 346 -16.13 1.49 -22.92
CA TYR A 346 -15.79 2.56 -23.85
C TYR A 346 -14.27 2.65 -24.07
N ALA A 347 -13.49 2.65 -22.98
CA ALA A 347 -12.03 2.75 -22.99
C ALA A 347 -11.32 1.57 -23.70
N GLN A 348 -11.96 0.40 -23.78
CA GLN A 348 -11.43 -0.76 -24.51
C GLN A 348 -11.48 -0.59 -26.03
N HIS A 349 -12.36 0.27 -26.53
CA HIS A 349 -12.61 0.45 -27.96
C HIS A 349 -12.30 1.86 -28.46
N HIS A 350 -12.07 2.81 -27.56
CA HIS A 350 -11.83 4.21 -27.86
C HIS A 350 -10.64 4.75 -27.07
N HIS A 351 -10.15 5.92 -27.47
CA HIS A 351 -9.08 6.63 -26.77
C HIS A 351 -9.63 7.87 -26.06
N PHE A 352 -9.08 8.20 -24.91
CA PHE A 352 -9.33 9.48 -24.24
C PHE A 352 -8.29 10.51 -24.68
N GLY A 353 -8.73 11.74 -24.95
CA GLY A 353 -7.87 12.84 -25.39
C GLY A 353 -7.48 12.79 -26.87
N ALA A 354 -6.81 13.84 -27.35
CA ALA A 354 -6.20 13.85 -28.67
C ALA A 354 -4.96 12.94 -28.67
N ARG A 355 -4.73 12.17 -29.75
CA ARG A 355 -3.46 11.45 -29.92
C ARG A 355 -2.32 12.47 -29.83
N ALA A 356 -1.41 12.29 -28.87
CA ALA A 356 -0.11 12.95 -28.95
C ALA A 356 0.50 12.53 -30.30
N ALA A 357 0.83 13.51 -31.14
CA ALA A 357 1.56 13.25 -32.38
C ALA A 357 2.86 12.53 -32.01
N ALA A 358 3.06 11.34 -32.59
CA ALA A 358 4.19 10.46 -32.32
C ALA A 358 5.51 11.07 -32.80
#